data_AF-A0A5N5FV09-F1
#
_entry.id   AF-A0A5N5FV09-F1
#
_cell.length_a   1.000
_cell.length_b   1.000
_cell.length_c   1.000
_cell.angle_alpha   90.00
_cell.angle_beta   90.00
_cell.angle_gamma   90.00
#
_symmetry.space_group_name_H-M   'P 1'
#
loop_
_entity.id
_entity.type
_entity.pdbx_description
1 polymer ?
#
loop_
_entity_poly.entity_id
_entity_poly.type
_entity_poly.pdbx_seq_one_letter_code
_entity_poly.pdbx_strand_id
1 'polypeptide(L)'
;MHSTQFHSVVVPRALSELGYRIQVFVVFSKQFLCAKLAECPDQPYASLCTYSCSDNLLHDVPKMNCEDQNPFDAAYALLDGTWFYVARGYKGNPSNIDPSSYLNSAERLNLKTWKWQALQNMQNPPAFASGFTHKGRFFVVGGSKALEYSAENYNPSTNSWVFLKSFVPKEAGDTDLVRSVRCEAMAVDSTV
;
A
#
# COMPACT_ATOMS: atom_id res chain seq x y z
N MET A 1 12.60 -17.36 -9.68
CA MET A 1 12.35 -15.94 -10.03
C MET A 1 12.77 -15.13 -8.82
N HIS A 2 13.82 -14.33 -8.94
CA HIS A 2 14.19 -13.40 -7.88
C HIS A 2 13.29 -12.16 -8.04
N SER A 3 12.44 -11.90 -7.04
CA SER A 3 11.58 -10.71 -6.99
C SER A 3 12.05 -9.87 -5.81
N THR A 4 12.39 -8.61 -6.06
CA THR A 4 12.81 -7.70 -5.00
C THR A 4 11.68 -6.72 -4.73
N GLN A 5 11.29 -6.60 -3.46
CA GLN A 5 10.36 -5.56 -3.05
C GLN A 5 11.11 -4.24 -2.98
N PHE A 6 10.61 -3.22 -3.70
CA PHE A 6 11.06 -1.85 -3.53
C PHE A 6 9.87 -1.02 -3.07
N HIS A 7 10.08 -0.20 -2.03
CA HIS A 7 9.19 0.94 -1.81
C HIS A 7 9.57 1.96 -2.88
N SER A 8 8.66 2.22 -3.83
CA SER A 8 8.66 3.36 -4.77
C SER A 8 9.98 4.13 -4.85
N VAL A 9 10.79 3.95 -5.90
CA VAL A 9 11.73 5.00 -6.31
C VAL A 9 10.87 6.24 -6.53
N VAL A 10 11.13 7.30 -5.77
CA VAL A 10 10.40 8.58 -5.83
C VAL A 10 10.28 9.00 -7.29
N VAL A 11 9.14 8.72 -7.92
CA VAL A 11 8.77 9.37 -9.18
C VAL A 11 8.40 10.79 -8.76
N PRO A 12 9.09 11.83 -9.25
CA PRO A 12 8.87 13.19 -8.82
C PRO A 12 7.37 13.51 -8.83
N ARG A 13 6.89 14.05 -7.70
CA ARG A 13 5.50 14.52 -7.49
C ARG A 13 5.10 15.68 -8.40
N ALA A 14 5.95 16.04 -9.36
CA ALA A 14 5.54 16.96 -10.41
C ALA A 14 4.53 16.22 -11.28
N LEU A 15 3.27 16.67 -11.23
CA LEU A 15 2.32 16.37 -12.28
C LEU A 15 3.02 16.71 -13.60
N SER A 16 3.15 15.72 -14.48
CA SER A 16 3.44 16.05 -15.88
C SER A 16 2.41 17.07 -16.33
N GLU A 17 2.72 17.97 -17.27
CA GLU A 17 1.72 18.85 -17.89
C GLU A 17 0.51 18.08 -18.47
N LEU A 18 0.65 16.76 -18.61
CA LEU A 18 -0.34 15.79 -19.07
C LEU A 18 -1.23 15.18 -17.96
N GLY A 19 -1.04 15.48 -16.68
CA GLY A 19 -1.92 15.00 -15.59
C GLY A 19 -1.82 13.51 -15.24
N TYR A 20 -0.68 12.85 -15.48
CA TYR A 20 -0.48 11.43 -15.15
C TYR A 20 0.51 11.23 -14.00
N ARG A 21 0.22 10.23 -13.14
CA ARG A 21 1.14 9.75 -12.09
C ARG A 21 1.29 8.24 -12.20
N ILE A 22 2.53 7.74 -12.15
CA ILE A 22 2.81 6.31 -12.05
C ILE A 22 3.59 6.06 -10.77
N GLN A 23 3.21 5.02 -10.02
CA GLN A 23 3.95 4.54 -8.85
C GLN A 23 4.27 3.06 -9.04
N VAL A 24 5.53 2.68 -8.90
CA VAL A 24 5.97 1.28 -8.97
C VAL A 24 5.94 0.67 -7.57
N PHE A 25 5.32 -0.49 -7.42
CA PHE A 25 5.24 -1.24 -6.16
C PHE A 25 6.14 -2.48 -6.12
N VAL A 26 6.25 -3.20 -7.24
CA VAL A 26 7.01 -4.45 -7.32
C VAL A 26 7.79 -4.51 -8.62
N VAL A 27 9.04 -4.96 -8.52
CA VAL A 27 9.93 -5.15 -9.66
C VAL A 27 10.21 -6.64 -9.86
N PHE A 28 9.81 -7.16 -11.01
CA PHE A 28 10.19 -8.47 -11.50
C PHE A 28 11.26 -8.34 -12.58
N SER A 29 11.88 -9.44 -12.98
CA SER A 29 12.98 -9.43 -13.96
C SER A 29 12.60 -8.87 -15.35
N LYS A 30 11.31 -8.89 -15.72
CA LYS A 30 10.82 -8.43 -17.04
C LYS A 30 9.52 -7.60 -16.97
N GLN A 31 9.08 -7.27 -15.76
CA GLN A 31 7.78 -6.65 -15.54
C GLN A 31 7.80 -5.85 -14.24
N PHE A 32 7.03 -4.76 -14.18
CA PHE A 32 6.78 -4.01 -12.96
C PHE A 32 5.29 -4.06 -12.63
N LEU A 33 4.93 -4.16 -11.34
CA LEU A 33 3.58 -3.89 -10.86
C LEU A 33 3.50 -2.43 -10.43
N CYS A 34 2.53 -1.71 -10.95
CA CYS A 34 2.41 -0.26 -10.80
C CYS A 34 0.97 0.14 -10.44
N ALA A 35 0.80 1.35 -9.91
CA ALA A 35 -0.44 2.12 -10.02
C ALA A 35 -0.26 3.22 -11.07
N LYS A 36 -1.31 3.47 -11.84
CA LYS A 36 -1.45 4.64 -12.71
C LYS A 36 -2.60 5.51 -12.22
N LEU A 37 -2.38 6.82 -12.18
CA LEU A 37 -3.40 7.85 -12.05
C LEU A 37 -3.54 8.51 -13.41
N ALA A 38 -4.74 8.52 -13.95
CA ALA A 38 -5.10 9.33 -15.10
C ALA A 38 -6.06 10.43 -14.64
N GLU A 39 -5.70 11.68 -14.84
CA GLU A 39 -6.63 12.80 -14.65
C GLU A 39 -7.67 12.77 -15.77
N CYS A 40 -8.92 12.49 -15.42
CA CYS A 40 -10.08 12.71 -16.28
C CYS A 40 -10.83 13.97 -15.82
N PRO A 41 -11.55 14.67 -16.74
CA PRO A 41 -12.29 15.89 -16.42
C PRO A 41 -13.29 15.73 -15.27
N ASP A 42 -13.87 14.53 -15.11
CA ASP A 42 -14.90 14.27 -14.10
C ASP A 42 -14.32 13.79 -12.75
N GLN A 43 -13.23 13.01 -12.76
CA GLN A 43 -12.50 12.59 -11.56
C GLN A 43 -11.18 11.88 -11.92
N PRO A 44 -10.09 12.05 -11.15
CA PRO A 44 -8.90 11.23 -11.33
C PRO A 44 -9.22 9.74 -11.07
N TYR A 45 -8.93 8.88 -12.05
CA TYR A 45 -9.11 7.43 -11.96
C TYR A 45 -7.76 6.76 -11.71
N ALA A 46 -7.67 6.04 -10.59
CA ALA A 46 -6.47 5.35 -10.17
C ALA A 46 -6.66 3.83 -10.29
N SER A 47 -5.71 3.14 -10.90
CA SER A 47 -5.80 1.69 -11.09
C SER A 47 -4.44 1.02 -11.05
N LEU A 48 -4.44 -0.26 -10.69
CA LEU A 48 -3.26 -1.10 -10.84
C LEU A 48 -3.06 -1.47 -12.30
N CYS A 49 -1.80 -1.60 -12.70
CA CYS A 49 -1.38 -2.05 -14.02
C CYS A 49 -0.02 -2.73 -13.91
N THR A 50 0.40 -3.40 -14.98
CA THR A 50 1.78 -3.85 -15.11
C THR A 50 2.48 -3.15 -16.25
N TYR A 51 3.77 -2.89 -16.11
CA TYR A 51 4.62 -2.48 -17.21
C TYR A 51 5.43 -3.67 -17.70
N SER A 52 5.36 -4.01 -18.98
CA SER A 52 6.14 -5.09 -19.58
C SER A 52 7.37 -4.51 -20.27
N CYS A 53 8.55 -5.05 -19.94
CA CYS A 53 9.82 -4.60 -20.53
C CYS A 53 10.03 -5.12 -21.96
N SER A 54 9.27 -6.12 -22.40
CA SER A 54 9.43 -6.70 -23.74
C SER A 54 8.75 -5.90 -24.84
N ASP A 55 7.60 -5.30 -24.53
CA ASP A 55 6.81 -4.48 -25.45
C ASP A 55 6.81 -2.99 -25.07
N ASN A 56 7.35 -2.64 -23.90
CA ASN A 56 7.38 -1.29 -23.33
C ASN A 56 5.98 -0.68 -23.13
N LEU A 57 4.99 -1.54 -22.81
CA LEU A 57 3.59 -1.13 -22.65
C LEU A 57 3.07 -1.37 -21.23
N LEU A 58 2.07 -0.57 -20.87
CA LEU A 58 1.23 -0.80 -19.69
C LEU A 58 0.09 -1.75 -20.06
N HIS A 59 -0.09 -2.78 -19.24
CA HIS A 59 -1.18 -3.75 -19.34
C HIS A 59 -2.08 -3.63 -18.13
N ASP A 60 -3.39 -3.67 -18.35
CA ASP A 60 -4.36 -3.69 -17.27
C ASP A 60 -4.27 -5.01 -16.49
N VAL A 61 -4.55 -4.92 -15.19
CA VAL A 61 -4.64 -6.10 -14.31
C VAL A 61 -6.03 -6.17 -13.69
N PRO A 62 -6.43 -7.32 -13.12
CA PRO A 62 -7.70 -7.45 -12.44
C PRO A 62 -7.86 -6.37 -11.35
N LYS A 63 -9.05 -5.77 -11.31
CA LYS A 63 -9.40 -4.73 -10.33
C LYS A 63 -9.44 -5.30 -8.91
N MET A 64 -9.08 -4.46 -7.94
CA MET A 64 -9.28 -4.74 -6.52
C MET A 64 -10.76 -5.05 -6.23
N ASN A 65 -11.02 -5.87 -5.21
CA ASN A 65 -12.38 -6.17 -4.76
C ASN A 65 -13.04 -4.93 -4.16
N CYS A 66 -12.27 -4.10 -3.47
CA CYS A 66 -12.75 -2.82 -2.96
C CYS A 66 -12.86 -1.81 -4.11
N GLU A 67 -14.09 -1.57 -4.57
CA GLU A 67 -14.38 -0.55 -5.57
C GLU A 67 -13.89 0.84 -5.13
N ASP A 68 -13.37 1.59 -6.10
CA ASP A 68 -12.87 2.96 -5.96
C ASP A 68 -11.79 3.19 -4.89
N GLN A 69 -11.15 2.14 -4.39
CA GLN A 69 -10.00 2.27 -3.51
C GLN A 69 -8.85 2.96 -4.26
N ASN A 70 -8.38 4.09 -3.73
CA ASN A 70 -7.23 4.79 -4.29
C ASN A 70 -5.94 4.02 -3.97
N PRO A 71 -5.21 3.51 -4.99
CA PRO A 71 -4.01 2.75 -4.76
C PRO A 71 -2.78 3.58 -4.36
N PHE A 72 -2.84 4.91 -4.38
CA PHE A 72 -1.70 5.76 -4.04
C PHE A 72 -1.54 5.98 -2.52
N ASP A 73 -2.58 5.72 -1.74
CA ASP A 73 -2.65 6.05 -0.31
C ASP A 73 -2.98 4.84 0.59
N ALA A 74 -2.99 3.64 0.01
CA ALA A 74 -3.09 2.40 0.78
C ALA A 74 -1.71 1.88 1.22
N ALA A 75 -1.72 0.99 2.20
CA ALA A 75 -0.55 0.23 2.62
C ALA A 75 -0.37 -0.98 1.70
N TYR A 76 0.88 -1.19 1.23
CA TYR A 76 1.23 -2.28 0.32
C TYR A 76 2.37 -3.12 0.83
N ALA A 77 2.35 -4.42 0.56
CA ALA A 77 3.53 -5.25 0.77
C ALA A 77 3.57 -6.50 -0.12
N LEU A 78 4.77 -6.94 -0.48
CA LEU A 78 4.99 -8.20 -1.18
C LEU A 78 5.38 -9.28 -0.17
N LEU A 79 4.69 -10.43 -0.20
CA LEU A 79 5.05 -11.61 0.58
C LEU A 79 5.53 -12.74 -0.34
N ASP A 80 6.74 -13.23 -0.08
CA ASP A 80 7.33 -14.42 -0.72
C ASP A 80 7.28 -14.39 -2.26
N GLY A 81 7.35 -13.19 -2.85
CA GLY A 81 7.24 -12.99 -4.30
C GLY A 81 5.92 -13.43 -4.94
N THR A 82 4.92 -13.80 -4.15
CA THR A 82 3.69 -14.46 -4.62
C THR A 82 2.44 -13.66 -4.29
N TRP A 83 2.40 -13.01 -3.13
CA TRP A 83 1.22 -12.30 -2.66
C TRP A 83 1.50 -10.81 -2.54
N PHE A 84 0.70 -10.01 -3.24
CA PHE A 84 0.71 -8.55 -3.10
C PHE A 84 -0.46 -8.14 -2.20
N TYR A 85 -0.14 -7.64 -1.00
CA TYR A 85 -1.11 -7.20 -0.01
C TYR A 85 -1.44 -5.73 -0.18
N VAL A 86 -2.70 -5.40 0.08
CA VAL A 86 -3.26 -4.05 0.08
C VAL A 86 -4.12 -3.90 1.33
N ALA A 87 -3.96 -2.81 2.07
CA ALA A 87 -4.83 -2.50 3.21
C ALA A 87 -5.00 -1.00 3.40
N ARG A 88 -6.13 -0.62 4.00
CA ARG A 88 -6.47 0.79 4.28
C ARG A 88 -6.49 1.66 3.00
N GLY A 89 -6.30 2.97 3.15
CA GLY A 89 -6.52 3.94 2.08
C GLY A 89 -7.91 4.56 2.18
N TYR A 90 -8.43 5.07 1.07
CA TYR A 90 -9.76 5.67 1.03
C TYR A 90 -10.42 5.47 -0.34
N LYS A 91 -11.73 5.68 -0.39
CA LYS A 91 -12.55 5.67 -1.61
C LYS A 91 -12.81 7.08 -2.13
N GLY A 92 -12.86 7.22 -3.45
CA GLY A 92 -13.31 8.45 -4.11
C GLY A 92 -12.24 9.52 -4.26
N ASN A 93 -12.65 10.80 -4.29
CA ASN A 93 -11.80 11.90 -4.73
C ASN A 93 -10.82 12.36 -3.62
N PRO A 94 -9.49 12.38 -3.87
CA PRO A 94 -8.50 12.93 -2.93
C PRO A 94 -8.80 14.34 -2.44
N SER A 95 -9.44 15.15 -3.28
CA SER A 95 -9.71 16.56 -3.03
C SER A 95 -10.84 16.80 -2.03
N ASN A 96 -11.64 15.76 -1.72
CA ASN A 96 -12.76 15.86 -0.79
C ASN A 96 -12.98 14.53 -0.06
N ILE A 97 -12.08 14.20 0.87
CA ILE A 97 -12.14 12.96 1.65
C ILE A 97 -13.06 13.14 2.85
N ASP A 98 -14.26 12.56 2.77
CA ASP A 98 -15.15 12.36 3.93
C ASP A 98 -14.54 11.30 4.87
N PRO A 99 -14.61 11.46 6.21
CA PRO A 99 -14.18 10.42 7.15
C PRO A 99 -14.77 9.02 6.88
N SER A 100 -15.96 8.93 6.30
CA SER A 100 -16.60 7.67 5.90
C SER A 100 -15.95 7.01 4.68
N SER A 101 -15.12 7.73 3.92
CA SER A 101 -14.38 7.20 2.79
C SER A 101 -13.15 6.39 3.20
N TYR A 102 -12.70 6.45 4.45
CA TYR A 102 -11.54 5.68 4.92
C TYR A 102 -11.83 4.19 5.02
N LEU A 103 -10.86 3.39 4.60
CA LEU A 103 -10.98 1.94 4.57
C LEU A 103 -10.26 1.30 5.75
N ASN A 104 -10.91 0.30 6.34
CA ASN A 104 -10.26 -0.73 7.18
C ASN A 104 -10.21 -2.09 6.48
N SER A 105 -10.63 -2.17 5.22
CA SER A 105 -10.55 -3.39 4.43
C SER A 105 -9.10 -3.73 4.09
N ALA A 106 -8.88 -5.01 3.85
CA ALA A 106 -7.63 -5.52 3.34
C ALA A 106 -7.91 -6.63 2.32
N GLU A 107 -7.06 -6.70 1.31
CA GLU A 107 -7.11 -7.70 0.26
C GLU A 107 -5.71 -8.06 -0.21
N ARG A 108 -5.58 -9.21 -0.88
CA ARG A 108 -4.32 -9.62 -1.49
C ARG A 108 -4.53 -10.18 -2.88
N LEU A 109 -3.58 -9.92 -3.76
CA LEU A 109 -3.51 -10.46 -5.11
C LEU A 109 -2.52 -11.62 -5.15
N ASN A 110 -2.96 -12.76 -5.65
CA ASN A 110 -2.05 -13.83 -6.05
C ASN A 110 -1.40 -13.45 -7.38
N LEU A 111 -0.10 -13.19 -7.40
CA LEU A 111 0.64 -12.75 -8.59
C LEU A 111 0.87 -13.86 -9.62
N LYS A 112 0.63 -15.13 -9.25
CA LYS A 112 0.70 -16.26 -10.20
C LYS A 112 -0.62 -16.45 -10.94
N THR A 113 -1.74 -16.26 -10.26
CA THR A 113 -3.08 -16.50 -10.83
C THR A 113 -3.82 -15.22 -11.18
N TRP A 114 -3.31 -14.05 -10.79
CA TRP A 114 -3.95 -12.75 -10.89
C TRP A 114 -5.37 -12.73 -10.28
N LYS A 115 -5.54 -13.38 -9.12
CA LYS A 115 -6.82 -13.42 -8.42
C LYS A 115 -6.74 -12.71 -7.08
N TRP A 116 -7.68 -11.81 -6.84
CA TRP A 116 -7.84 -11.12 -5.57
C TRP A 116 -8.53 -12.00 -4.53
N GLN A 117 -8.16 -11.79 -3.27
CA GLN A 117 -8.77 -12.43 -2.11
C GLN A 117 -9.02 -11.35 -1.04
N ALA A 118 -10.27 -11.22 -0.60
CA ALA A 118 -10.60 -10.41 0.56
C ALA A 118 -10.01 -11.05 1.83
N LEU A 119 -9.52 -10.21 2.73
CA LEU A 119 -9.02 -10.60 4.04
C LEU A 119 -9.99 -10.13 5.13
N GLN A 120 -9.77 -10.57 6.36
CA GLN A 120 -10.48 -10.00 7.51
C GLN A 120 -10.25 -8.48 7.58
N ASN A 121 -11.29 -7.71 7.91
CA ASN A 121 -11.16 -6.27 8.11
C ASN A 121 -10.33 -5.96 9.37
N MET A 122 -9.58 -4.86 9.32
CA MET A 122 -8.79 -4.34 10.42
C MET A 122 -9.69 -3.73 11.52
N GLN A 123 -9.16 -3.65 12.74
CA GLN A 123 -9.93 -3.17 13.89
C GLN A 123 -10.12 -1.65 13.86
N ASN A 124 -9.16 -0.91 13.31
CA ASN A 124 -9.18 0.54 13.27
C ASN A 124 -9.01 1.08 11.85
N PRO A 125 -9.92 1.94 11.35
CA PRO A 125 -9.71 2.71 10.12
C PRO A 125 -8.93 4.01 10.40
N PRO A 126 -7.71 4.15 9.89
CA PRO A 126 -7.21 5.48 9.56
C PRO A 126 -6.57 5.62 8.17
N ALA A 127 -6.54 6.88 7.69
CA ALA A 127 -5.82 7.36 6.52
C ALA A 127 -4.31 7.08 6.56
N PHE A 128 -3.67 7.03 5.38
CA PHE A 128 -2.22 7.04 5.14
C PHE A 128 -1.40 6.09 6.01
N ALA A 129 -1.35 4.81 5.64
CA ALA A 129 -0.54 3.82 6.32
C ALA A 129 0.54 3.25 5.41
N SER A 130 1.63 2.77 6.00
CA SER A 130 2.69 2.07 5.29
C SER A 130 2.62 0.57 5.55
N GLY A 131 2.86 -0.21 4.51
CA GLY A 131 2.83 -1.67 4.56
C GLY A 131 4.22 -2.28 4.43
N PHE A 132 4.45 -3.39 5.13
CA PHE A 132 5.62 -4.25 4.89
C PHE A 132 5.35 -5.69 5.29
N THR A 133 6.19 -6.61 4.83
CA THR A 133 6.14 -8.00 5.28
C THR A 133 7.31 -8.34 6.19
N HIS A 134 7.06 -9.16 7.20
CA HIS A 134 8.10 -9.70 8.07
C HIS A 134 7.66 -11.07 8.61
N LYS A 135 8.54 -12.07 8.53
CA LYS A 135 8.30 -13.44 9.04
C LYS A 135 6.93 -14.01 8.64
N GLY A 136 6.60 -13.96 7.34
CA GLY A 136 5.34 -14.54 6.83
C GLY A 136 4.08 -13.71 7.11
N ARG A 137 4.21 -12.50 7.66
CA ARG A 137 3.08 -11.65 8.06
C ARG A 137 3.11 -10.31 7.35
N PHE A 138 1.94 -9.70 7.21
CA PHE A 138 1.77 -8.37 6.65
C PHE A 138 1.51 -7.37 7.78
N PHE A 139 2.35 -6.33 7.87
CA PHE A 139 2.26 -5.27 8.86
C PHE A 139 1.76 -4.00 8.19
N VAL A 140 0.84 -3.32 8.87
CA VAL A 140 0.31 -2.01 8.49
C VAL A 140 0.59 -1.05 9.64
N VAL A 141 1.33 0.01 9.36
CA VAL A 141 1.89 0.90 10.38
C VAL A 141 1.45 2.33 10.17
N GLY A 142 1.20 3.02 11.28
CA GLY A 142 0.89 4.44 11.32
C GLY A 142 -0.53 4.74 10.88
N GLY A 143 -0.77 6.02 10.59
CA GLY A 143 -2.04 6.52 10.10
C GLY A 143 -2.34 7.93 10.58
N SER A 144 -3.61 8.15 10.93
CA SER A 144 -4.08 9.38 11.57
C SER A 144 -3.38 9.61 12.91
N LYS A 145 -3.47 10.83 13.44
CA LYS A 145 -2.82 11.25 14.71
C LYS A 145 -3.05 10.28 15.89
N ALA A 146 -4.22 9.65 15.96
CA ALA A 146 -4.55 8.69 17.02
C ALA A 146 -3.83 7.33 16.89
N LEU A 147 -3.34 7.01 15.68
CA LEU A 147 -2.75 5.73 15.31
C LEU A 147 -1.33 5.87 14.76
N GLU A 148 -0.76 7.08 14.80
CA GLU A 148 0.56 7.46 14.28
C GLU A 148 1.67 6.52 14.75
N TYR A 149 1.57 6.05 16.00
CA TYR A 149 2.57 5.16 16.62
C TYR A 149 2.13 3.71 16.73
N SER A 150 1.00 3.32 16.13
CA SER A 150 0.46 1.96 16.24
C SER A 150 0.69 1.14 14.98
N ALA A 151 0.62 -0.18 15.12
CA ALA A 151 0.68 -1.10 14.00
C ALA A 151 -0.38 -2.20 14.17
N GLU A 152 -0.80 -2.77 13.06
CA GLU A 152 -1.56 -4.02 13.04
C GLU A 152 -0.80 -5.02 12.17
N ASN A 153 -0.70 -6.27 12.64
CA ASN A 153 -0.11 -7.35 11.84
C ASN A 153 -1.14 -8.42 11.51
N TYR A 154 -1.22 -8.78 10.24
CA TYR A 154 -2.06 -9.82 9.70
C TYR A 154 -1.31 -11.14 9.66
N ASN A 155 -1.94 -12.18 10.20
CA ASN A 155 -1.49 -13.55 10.06
C ASN A 155 -2.30 -14.28 8.98
N PRO A 156 -1.69 -14.62 7.83
CA PRO A 156 -2.36 -15.36 6.75
C PRO A 156 -2.86 -16.75 7.15
N SER A 157 -2.25 -17.40 8.15
CA SER A 157 -2.62 -18.76 8.54
C SER A 157 -3.91 -18.81 9.36
N THR A 158 -4.22 -17.73 10.07
CA THR A 158 -5.41 -17.60 10.92
C THR A 158 -6.43 -16.62 10.36
N ASN A 159 -6.12 -15.95 9.25
CA ASN A 159 -6.90 -14.87 8.67
C ASN A 159 -7.32 -13.82 9.71
N SER A 160 -6.37 -13.36 10.53
CA SER A 160 -6.67 -12.48 11.66
C SER A 160 -5.62 -11.38 11.83
N TRP A 161 -6.06 -10.24 12.35
CA TRP A 161 -5.22 -9.12 12.73
C TRP A 161 -4.90 -9.13 14.22
N VAL A 162 -3.71 -8.68 14.57
CA VAL A 162 -3.30 -8.40 15.96
C VAL A 162 -2.82 -6.96 16.04
N PHE A 163 -3.43 -6.19 16.94
CA PHE A 163 -3.04 -4.83 17.25
C PHE A 163 -1.74 -4.80 18.06
N LEU A 164 -0.82 -3.94 17.66
CA LEU A 164 0.47 -3.71 18.29
C LEU A 164 0.47 -2.28 18.85
N LYS A 165 0.68 -2.17 20.17
CA LYS A 165 0.71 -0.89 20.89
C LYS A 165 1.91 -0.03 20.47
N SER A 166 1.77 1.26 20.78
CA SER A 166 2.69 2.37 20.49
C SER A 166 4.18 1.97 20.43
N PHE A 167 4.86 2.26 19.31
CA PHE A 167 6.31 2.13 19.16
C PHE A 167 7.05 3.46 19.39
N VAL A 168 6.49 4.39 20.17
CA VAL A 168 7.18 5.62 20.60
C VAL A 168 8.48 5.24 21.33
N PRO A 169 9.66 5.73 20.88
CA PRO A 169 10.91 5.51 21.58
C PRO A 169 10.83 6.03 23.02
N LYS A 170 11.46 5.31 23.96
CA LYS A 170 11.45 5.71 25.38
C LYS A 170 12.06 7.10 25.60
N GLU A 171 12.98 7.49 24.72
CA GLU A 171 13.75 8.73 24.73
C GLU A 171 12.93 9.94 24.26
N ALA A 172 11.81 9.74 23.58
CA ALA A 172 10.95 10.82 23.11
C ALA A 172 10.26 11.58 24.26
N GLY A 173 10.23 10.99 25.46
CA GLY A 173 9.50 11.53 26.62
C GLY A 173 8.01 11.76 26.33
N ASP A 174 7.28 12.28 27.30
CA ASP A 174 5.87 12.68 27.14
C ASP A 174 5.79 14.08 26.48
N THR A 175 6.49 14.26 25.35
CA THR A 175 6.53 15.54 24.65
C THR A 175 5.68 15.51 23.40
N ASP A 176 4.65 16.38 23.38
CA ASP A 176 3.78 16.74 22.24
C ASP A 176 4.53 17.28 20.99
N LEU A 177 5.87 17.14 20.96
CA LEU A 177 6.76 17.72 19.96
C LEU A 177 7.15 16.76 18.83
N VAL A 178 6.75 15.48 18.90
CA VAL A 178 6.91 14.57 17.76
C VAL A 178 5.86 14.93 16.70
N ARG A 179 6.18 15.94 15.90
CA ARG A 179 5.35 16.42 14.79
C ARG A 179 5.72 15.63 13.54
N SER A 180 4.94 14.60 13.25
CA SER A 180 5.01 13.78 12.03
C SER A 180 6.19 12.80 11.99
N VAL A 181 5.97 11.58 12.46
CA VAL A 181 6.81 10.44 12.07
C VAL A 181 6.22 9.83 10.80
N ARG A 182 6.88 10.02 9.66
CA ARG A 182 6.64 9.16 8.49
C ARG A 182 7.36 7.84 8.73
N CYS A 183 6.60 6.80 9.02
CA CYS A 183 7.12 5.44 9.05
C CYS A 183 7.39 4.97 7.62
N GLU A 184 8.62 5.13 7.13
CA GLU A 184 9.06 4.49 5.90
C GLU A 184 9.50 3.06 6.21
N ALA A 185 8.62 2.10 5.98
CA ALA A 185 8.96 0.69 6.15
C ALA A 185 9.70 0.18 4.90
N MET A 186 11.01 -0.01 5.04
CA MET A 186 11.84 -0.68 4.03
C MET A 186 11.92 -2.17 4.35
N ALA A 187 11.33 -3.01 3.49
CA ALA A 187 11.68 -4.42 3.46
C ALA A 187 12.96 -4.56 2.64
N VAL A 188 14.10 -4.68 3.31
CA VAL A 188 15.35 -5.09 2.67
C VAL A 188 15.35 -6.61 2.63
N ASP A 189 15.51 -7.16 1.43
CA ASP A 189 15.62 -8.60 1.21
C ASP A 189 16.68 -9.19 2.15
N SER A 190 16.26 -10.06 3.07
CA SER A 190 17.19 -10.81 3.92
C SER A 190 17.72 -11.99 3.12
N THR A 191 18.58 -11.70 2.15
CA THR A 191 19.46 -12.70 1.56
C THR A 191 20.78 -12.68 2.33
N VAL A 192 20.89 -13.57 3.32
CA VAL A 192 22.17 -14.16 3.73
C VAL A 192 22.09 -15.65 3.41
#